data_AF-A0A5D4KFK8-F1
#
_entry.id   AF-A0A5D4KFK8-F1
#
_cell.length_a   1.000
_cell.length_b   1.000
_cell.length_c   1.000
_cell.angle_alpha   90.00
_cell.angle_beta   90.00
_cell.angle_gamma   90.00
#
_symmetry.space_group_name_H-M   'P 1'
#
loop_
_entity.id
_entity.type
_entity.pdbx_description
1 polymer ?
#
loop_
_entity_poly.entity_id
_entity_poly.type
_entity_poly.pdbx_seq_one_letter_code
_entity_poly.pdbx_strand_id
1 'polypeptide(L)'
;MKWYSIGAFTFPSTWGALVAAFIITGIFIWLHYGKNSGEWFGNSVFWFIITWKFSVILFDFSGFIQQPLTALYFNGGYKGFWLGVTVALVYIYFKGARQQLISSWLLVVLVYEGASEFLADSSSILSAVNVLVGFFLFYLLLYKGKERIWLSIFIGMQLLVNFLQGSIASAESMAYIAITIAVLGISSLRRDSNE
;
A
#
# COMPACT_ATOMS: atom_id res chain seq x y z
N MET A 1 -7.16 14.21 -9.13
CA MET A 1 -7.93 13.01 -8.70
C MET A 1 -9.21 12.95 -9.50
N LYS A 2 -9.47 11.85 -10.21
CA LYS A 2 -10.74 11.61 -10.92
C LYS A 2 -11.68 10.79 -10.02
N TRP A 3 -12.98 11.02 -10.13
CA TRP A 3 -14.00 10.26 -9.40
C TRP A 3 -14.71 9.33 -10.36
N TYR A 4 -14.93 8.09 -9.93
CA TYR A 4 -15.63 7.06 -10.68
C TYR A 4 -16.94 6.74 -9.98
N SER A 5 -17.99 6.47 -10.76
CA SER A 5 -19.29 6.07 -10.24
C SER A 5 -19.75 4.76 -10.86
N ILE A 6 -20.31 3.88 -10.01
CA ILE A 6 -20.99 2.64 -10.42
C ILE A 6 -22.37 2.70 -9.78
N GLY A 7 -23.39 3.00 -10.58
CA GLY A 7 -24.74 3.29 -10.07
C GLY A 7 -24.72 4.47 -9.11
N ALA A 8 -25.23 4.28 -7.89
CA ALA A 8 -25.25 5.31 -6.85
C ALA A 8 -23.94 5.45 -6.05
N PHE A 9 -22.98 4.52 -6.23
CA PHE A 9 -21.73 4.52 -5.47
C PHE A 9 -20.64 5.28 -6.23
N THR A 10 -20.02 6.28 -5.57
CA THR A 10 -18.93 7.08 -6.13
C THR A 10 -17.67 6.92 -5.28
N PHE A 11 -16.52 6.71 -5.92
CA PHE A 11 -15.24 6.54 -5.25
C PHE A 11 -14.11 7.26 -6.01
N PRO A 12 -13.07 7.74 -5.30
CA PRO A 12 -11.92 8.39 -5.94
C PRO A 12 -11.00 7.36 -6.61
N SER A 13 -10.30 7.79 -7.67
CA SER A 13 -9.34 6.97 -8.42
C SER A 13 -8.27 6.32 -7.53
N THR A 14 -7.88 6.98 -6.44
CA THR A 14 -6.90 6.48 -5.46
C THR A 14 -7.39 5.22 -4.73
N TRP A 15 -8.69 5.09 -4.45
CA TRP A 15 -9.24 3.87 -3.84
C TRP A 15 -9.23 2.71 -4.83
N GLY A 16 -9.56 2.99 -6.09
CA GLY A 16 -9.45 2.01 -7.17
C GLY A 16 -8.03 1.50 -7.34
N ALA A 17 -7.04 2.41 -7.33
CA ALA A 17 -5.63 2.07 -7.40
C ALA A 17 -5.16 1.22 -6.20
N LEU A 18 -5.60 1.56 -4.99
CA LEU A 18 -5.27 0.80 -3.79
C LEU A 18 -5.85 -0.63 -3.83
N VAL A 19 -7.09 -0.78 -4.29
CA VAL A 19 -7.71 -2.10 -4.47
C VAL A 19 -6.96 -2.91 -5.53
N ALA A 20 -6.59 -2.30 -6.66
CA ALA A 20 -5.79 -2.94 -7.70
C ALA A 20 -4.43 -3.42 -7.14
N ALA A 21 -3.76 -2.58 -6.35
CA ALA A 21 -2.49 -2.91 -5.71
C ALA A 21 -2.60 -4.12 -4.78
N PHE A 22 -3.63 -4.20 -3.95
CA PHE A 22 -3.85 -5.35 -3.08
C PHE A 22 -4.19 -6.62 -3.85
N ILE A 23 -5.06 -6.54 -4.86
CA ILE A 23 -5.45 -7.70 -5.67
C ILE A 23 -4.26 -8.25 -6.44
N ILE A 24 -3.55 -7.40 -7.18
CA ILE A 24 -2.41 -7.83 -8.01
C ILE A 24 -1.27 -8.36 -7.14
N THR A 25 -0.97 -7.71 -6.00
CA THR A 25 0.05 -8.22 -5.08
C THR A 25 -0.36 -9.55 -4.46
N GLY A 26 -1.63 -9.71 -4.06
CA GLY A 26 -2.14 -10.98 -3.54
C GLY A 26 -2.04 -12.11 -4.55
N ILE A 27 -2.41 -11.85 -5.82
CA ILE A 27 -2.25 -12.80 -6.93
C ILE A 27 -0.77 -13.13 -7.16
N PHE A 28 0.11 -12.14 -7.15
CA PHE A 28 1.55 -12.36 -7.30
C PHE A 28 2.10 -13.26 -6.19
N ILE A 29 1.75 -13.01 -4.93
CA ILE A 29 2.20 -13.85 -3.81
C ILE A 29 1.69 -15.28 -3.98
N TRP A 30 0.42 -15.42 -4.39
CA TRP A 30 -0.20 -16.72 -4.62
C TRP A 30 0.51 -17.52 -5.72
N LEU A 31 0.81 -16.89 -6.86
CA LEU A 31 1.45 -17.53 -8.00
C LEU A 31 2.94 -17.79 -7.78
N HIS A 32 3.67 -16.86 -7.15
CA HIS A 32 5.13 -16.95 -7.03
C HIS A 32 5.60 -17.72 -5.79
N TYR A 33 4.88 -17.62 -4.67
CA TYR A 33 5.27 -18.25 -3.40
C TYR A 33 4.32 -19.37 -2.94
N GLY A 34 3.26 -19.65 -3.70
CA GLY A 34 2.32 -20.73 -3.44
C GLY A 34 1.15 -20.36 -2.50
N LYS A 35 0.13 -21.24 -2.46
CA LYS A 35 -1.18 -20.97 -1.86
C LYS A 35 -1.14 -20.60 -0.37
N ASN A 36 -0.29 -21.27 0.40
CA ASN A 36 -0.21 -21.06 1.85
C ASN A 36 0.61 -19.81 2.24
N SER A 37 1.34 -19.22 1.28
CA SER A 37 2.20 -18.05 1.52
C SER A 37 1.43 -16.73 1.44
N GLY A 38 0.18 -16.72 0.96
CA GLY A 38 -0.64 -15.52 0.78
C GLY A 38 -1.50 -15.12 1.97
N GLU A 39 -1.73 -16.02 2.94
CA GLU A 39 -2.67 -15.80 4.05
C GLU A 39 -2.32 -14.57 4.90
N TRP A 40 -1.03 -14.37 5.19
CA TRP A 40 -0.60 -13.23 5.99
C TRP A 40 -0.90 -11.91 5.29
N PHE A 41 -0.70 -11.84 3.97
CA PHE A 41 -0.93 -10.63 3.19
C PHE A 41 -2.43 -10.32 3.12
N GLY A 42 -3.25 -11.32 2.77
CA GLY A 42 -4.71 -11.17 2.75
C GLY A 42 -5.28 -10.72 4.09
N ASN A 43 -4.82 -11.32 5.20
CA ASN A 43 -5.23 -10.92 6.54
C ASN A 43 -4.77 -9.50 6.89
N SER A 44 -3.57 -9.09 6.47
CA SER A 44 -3.06 -7.73 6.69
C SER A 44 -3.92 -6.70 5.95
N VAL A 45 -4.27 -6.99 4.69
CA VAL A 45 -5.18 -6.16 3.88
C VAL A 45 -6.57 -6.11 4.52
N PHE A 46 -7.10 -7.25 4.97
CA PHE A 46 -8.38 -7.31 5.65
C PHE A 46 -8.41 -6.42 6.89
N TRP A 47 -7.40 -6.53 7.76
CA TRP A 47 -7.28 -5.71 8.96
C TRP A 47 -7.13 -4.22 8.63
N PHE A 48 -6.35 -3.87 7.60
CA PHE A 48 -6.25 -2.50 7.10
C PHE A 48 -7.62 -1.96 6.68
N ILE A 49 -8.36 -2.68 5.83
CA ILE A 49 -9.64 -2.23 5.27
C ILE A 49 -10.69 -2.07 6.38
N ILE A 50 -10.86 -3.08 7.24
CA ILE A 50 -11.85 -3.04 8.33
C ILE A 50 -11.52 -1.89 9.28
N THR A 51 -10.27 -1.77 9.71
CA THR A 51 -9.86 -0.69 10.62
C THR A 51 -10.08 0.67 10.00
N TRP A 52 -9.68 0.87 8.74
CA TRP A 52 -9.88 2.14 8.06
C TRP A 52 -11.37 2.48 7.91
N LYS A 53 -12.21 1.50 7.53
CA LYS A 53 -13.65 1.71 7.36
C LYS A 53 -14.34 2.07 8.68
N PHE A 54 -14.07 1.31 9.75
CA PHE A 54 -14.72 1.50 11.04
C PHE A 54 -14.07 2.55 11.94
N SER A 55 -12.94 3.13 11.53
CA SER A 55 -12.29 4.23 12.27
C SER A 55 -13.16 5.47 12.46
N VAL A 56 -14.24 5.65 11.68
CA VAL A 56 -15.26 6.69 11.91
C VAL A 56 -15.87 6.56 13.31
N ILE A 57 -16.09 5.34 13.79
CA ILE A 57 -16.66 5.11 15.12
C ILE A 57 -15.71 5.65 16.20
N LEU A 58 -14.40 5.51 15.99
CA LEU A 58 -13.39 5.98 16.94
C LEU A 58 -13.22 7.51 16.87
N PHE A 59 -13.19 8.09 15.67
CA PHE A 59 -12.86 9.50 15.47
C PHE A 59 -14.07 10.44 15.44
N ASP A 60 -15.28 9.92 15.22
CA ASP A 60 -16.54 10.66 15.23
C ASP A 60 -17.65 9.82 15.91
N PHE A 61 -17.40 9.46 17.17
CA PHE A 61 -18.32 8.62 17.94
C PHE A 61 -19.69 9.28 18.15
N SER A 62 -19.73 10.60 18.37
CA SER A 62 -20.97 11.36 18.53
C SER A 62 -21.80 11.36 17.25
N GLY A 63 -21.18 11.60 16.08
CA GLY A 63 -21.84 11.51 14.79
C GLY A 63 -22.37 10.11 14.50
N PHE A 64 -21.58 9.09 14.85
CA PHE A 64 -22.00 7.70 14.69
C PHE A 64 -23.24 7.34 15.54
N ILE A 65 -23.30 7.74 16.81
CA ILE A 65 -24.48 7.47 17.65
C ILE A 65 -25.73 8.16 17.09
N GLN A 66 -25.59 9.41 16.62
CA GLN A 66 -26.72 10.16 16.09
C GLN A 66 -27.21 9.60 14.76
N GLN A 67 -26.30 9.12 13.91
CA GLN A 67 -26.62 8.57 12.60
C GLN A 67 -25.73 7.35 12.29
N PRO A 68 -26.09 6.13 12.76
CA PRO A 68 -25.24 4.94 12.63
C PRO A 68 -24.94 4.54 11.19
N LEU A 69 -25.85 4.86 10.26
CA LEU A 69 -25.67 4.60 8.84
C LEU A 69 -24.49 5.37 8.23
N THR A 70 -24.02 6.44 8.87
CA THR A 70 -22.83 7.19 8.42
C THR A 70 -21.59 6.31 8.29
N ALA A 71 -21.43 5.27 9.12
CA ALA A 71 -20.31 4.32 9.02
C ALA A 71 -20.27 3.55 7.69
N LEU A 72 -21.41 3.38 7.01
CA LEU A 72 -21.47 2.73 5.69
C LEU A 72 -21.00 3.68 4.58
N TYR A 73 -21.21 4.99 4.73
CA TYR A 73 -20.90 5.98 3.69
C TYR A 73 -19.53 6.64 3.87
N PHE A 74 -19.12 6.86 5.11
CA PHE A 74 -17.87 7.53 5.44
C PHE A 74 -16.78 6.53 5.82
N ASN A 75 -15.54 7.01 5.80
CA ASN A 75 -14.39 6.37 6.42
C ASN A 75 -13.69 7.43 7.29
N GLY A 76 -12.74 7.03 8.14
CA GLY A 76 -12.04 7.98 9.01
C GLY A 76 -11.05 8.90 8.28
N GLY A 77 -11.14 9.00 6.95
CA GLY A 77 -10.26 9.79 6.11
C GLY A 77 -8.79 9.44 6.34
N TYR A 78 -7.96 10.49 6.42
CA TYR A 78 -6.52 10.37 6.66
C TYR A 78 -6.17 9.74 8.02
N LYS A 79 -6.88 10.09 9.10
CA LYS A 79 -6.64 9.51 10.44
C LYS A 79 -6.95 8.02 10.46
N GLY A 80 -8.06 7.64 9.83
CA GLY A 80 -8.47 6.25 9.66
C GLY A 80 -7.49 5.43 8.85
N PHE A 81 -6.96 6.02 7.76
CA PHE A 81 -5.97 5.37 6.92
C PHE A 81 -4.72 4.98 7.74
N TRP A 82 -4.17 5.93 8.50
CA TRP A 82 -3.00 5.66 9.35
C TRP A 82 -3.28 4.66 10.46
N LEU A 83 -4.46 4.71 11.08
CA LEU A 83 -4.86 3.69 12.04
C LEU A 83 -4.87 2.29 11.40
N GLY A 84 -5.43 2.17 10.19
CA GLY A 84 -5.43 0.92 9.43
C GLY A 84 -4.02 0.43 9.09
N VAL A 85 -3.14 1.34 8.64
CA VAL A 85 -1.73 1.02 8.36
C VAL A 85 -1.04 0.51 9.63
N THR A 86 -1.21 1.20 10.77
CA THR A 86 -0.64 0.78 12.04
C THR A 86 -1.12 -0.60 12.45
N VAL A 87 -2.42 -0.87 12.39
CA VAL A 87 -2.98 -2.19 12.75
C VAL A 87 -2.44 -3.29 11.83
N ALA A 88 -2.35 -3.04 10.52
CA ALA A 88 -1.79 -4.00 9.57
C ALA A 88 -0.30 -4.29 9.84
N LEU A 89 0.50 -3.25 10.11
CA LEU A 89 1.92 -3.42 10.46
C LEU A 89 2.12 -4.18 11.77
N VAL A 90 1.30 -3.90 12.78
CA VAL A 90 1.29 -4.64 14.05
C VAL A 90 0.93 -6.11 13.82
N TYR A 91 -0.09 -6.38 13.00
CA TYR A 91 -0.45 -7.75 12.61
C TYR A 91 0.71 -8.46 11.90
N ILE A 92 1.37 -7.81 10.93
CA ILE A 92 2.53 -8.35 10.21
C ILE A 92 3.67 -8.66 11.19
N TYR A 93 3.96 -7.74 12.11
CA TYR A 93 5.00 -7.90 13.13
C TYR A 93 4.76 -9.17 13.97
N PHE A 94 3.54 -9.34 14.51
CA PHE A 94 3.19 -10.51 15.32
C PHE A 94 3.07 -11.82 14.53
N LYS A 95 2.59 -11.77 13.28
CA LYS A 95 2.53 -12.97 12.43
C LYS A 95 3.91 -13.43 11.98
N GLY A 96 4.90 -12.55 12.10
CA GLY A 96 6.31 -12.82 11.85
C GLY A 96 6.73 -12.44 10.43
N ALA A 97 7.92 -11.83 10.34
CA ALA A 97 8.52 -11.41 9.07
C ALA A 97 8.60 -12.58 8.09
N ARG A 98 8.16 -12.31 6.86
CA ARG A 98 8.12 -13.24 5.74
C ARG A 98 9.16 -12.79 4.71
N GLN A 99 9.84 -13.73 4.06
CA GLN A 99 10.77 -13.40 2.97
C GLN A 99 10.08 -12.56 1.88
N GLN A 100 8.78 -12.79 1.70
CA GLN A 100 7.93 -12.10 0.74
C GLN A 100 7.61 -10.65 1.13
N LEU A 101 7.91 -10.19 2.35
CA LEU A 101 7.42 -8.90 2.85
C LEU A 101 7.93 -7.73 2.01
N ILE A 102 9.23 -7.74 1.68
CA ILE A 102 9.86 -6.67 0.90
C ILE A 102 9.33 -6.67 -0.54
N SER A 103 9.27 -7.83 -1.20
CA SER A 103 8.75 -7.94 -2.56
C SER A 103 7.27 -7.57 -2.65
N SER A 104 6.47 -7.93 -1.63
CA SER A 104 5.05 -7.56 -1.53
C SER A 104 4.88 -6.05 -1.39
N TRP A 105 5.66 -5.41 -0.51
CA TRP A 105 5.56 -3.97 -0.31
C TRP A 105 5.97 -3.17 -1.56
N LEU A 106 7.07 -3.56 -2.21
CA LEU A 106 7.50 -2.93 -3.46
C LEU A 106 6.40 -3.06 -4.52
N LEU A 107 5.83 -4.26 -4.67
CA LEU A 107 4.78 -4.49 -5.66
C LEU A 107 3.49 -3.71 -5.36
N VAL A 108 3.12 -3.55 -4.08
CA VAL A 108 1.99 -2.68 -3.70
C VAL A 108 2.23 -1.25 -4.18
N VAL A 109 3.41 -0.68 -3.94
CA VAL A 109 3.73 0.68 -4.38
C VAL A 109 3.77 0.77 -5.91
N LEU A 110 4.41 -0.18 -6.58
CA LEU A 110 4.50 -0.22 -8.05
C LEU A 110 3.12 -0.25 -8.70
N VAL A 111 2.25 -1.14 -8.24
CA VAL A 111 0.90 -1.28 -8.80
C VAL A 111 0.03 -0.10 -8.42
N TYR A 112 0.15 0.42 -7.19
CA TYR A 112 -0.59 1.60 -6.77
C TYR A 112 -0.26 2.80 -7.66
N GLU A 113 1.01 3.08 -7.92
CA GLU A 113 1.42 4.19 -8.79
C GLU A 113 0.98 3.98 -10.24
N GLY A 114 1.22 2.79 -10.80
CA GLY A 114 0.78 2.50 -12.17
C GLY A 114 -0.75 2.59 -12.34
N ALA A 115 -1.51 2.12 -11.35
CA ALA A 115 -2.97 2.19 -11.38
C ALA A 115 -3.49 3.61 -11.09
N SER A 116 -2.83 4.36 -10.21
CA SER A 116 -3.22 5.74 -9.87
C SER A 116 -3.05 6.65 -11.08
N GLU A 117 -1.94 6.53 -11.81
CA GLU A 117 -1.65 7.28 -13.02
C GLU A 117 -2.59 6.88 -14.17
N PHE A 118 -2.83 5.57 -14.36
CA PHE A 118 -3.76 5.07 -15.36
C PHE A 118 -5.20 5.57 -15.12
N LEU A 119 -5.68 5.49 -13.87
CA LEU A 119 -7.02 5.99 -13.50
C LEU A 119 -7.09 7.52 -13.41
N ALA A 120 -5.96 8.20 -13.21
CA ALA A 120 -5.90 9.65 -13.30
C ALA A 120 -5.96 10.14 -14.75
N ASP A 121 -5.70 9.27 -15.73
CA ASP A 121 -5.59 9.60 -17.16
C ASP A 121 -4.54 10.70 -17.40
N SER A 122 -3.48 10.68 -16.58
CA SER A 122 -2.35 11.57 -16.70
C SER A 122 -1.42 11.01 -17.77
N SER A 123 -1.67 11.35 -19.03
CA SER A 123 -0.89 10.97 -20.22
C SER A 123 0.50 11.63 -20.27
N SER A 124 1.21 11.66 -19.15
CA SER A 124 2.56 12.19 -19.04
C SER A 124 3.59 11.16 -19.50
N ILE A 125 4.64 11.63 -20.16
CA ILE A 125 5.80 10.77 -20.48
C ILE A 125 6.51 10.34 -19.19
N LEU A 126 6.49 11.20 -18.16
CA LEU A 126 7.15 10.93 -16.88
C LEU A 126 6.54 9.74 -16.15
N SER A 127 5.21 9.59 -16.17
CA SER A 127 4.49 8.46 -15.57
C SER A 127 4.83 7.14 -16.27
N ALA A 128 4.79 7.14 -17.60
CA ALA A 128 5.18 5.97 -18.39
C ALA A 128 6.63 5.52 -18.10
N VAL A 129 7.56 6.47 -17.99
CA VAL A 129 8.95 6.18 -17.61
C VAL A 129 9.02 5.65 -16.18
N ASN A 130 8.29 6.25 -15.23
CA ASN A 130 8.27 5.82 -13.83
C ASN A 130 7.83 4.35 -13.69
N VAL A 131 6.72 3.98 -14.34
CA VAL A 131 6.19 2.61 -14.32
C VAL A 131 7.20 1.63 -14.92
N LEU A 132 7.79 1.96 -16.08
CA LEU A 132 8.79 1.10 -16.74
C LEU A 132 10.03 0.85 -15.87
N VAL A 133 10.58 1.91 -15.27
CA VAL A 133 11.73 1.77 -14.36
C VAL A 133 11.31 1.02 -13.09
N GLY A 134 10.09 1.23 -12.60
CA GLY A 134 9.57 0.51 -11.45
C GLY A 134 9.49 -1.01 -11.68
N PHE A 135 9.00 -1.44 -12.85
CA PHE A 135 9.03 -2.86 -13.24
C PHE A 135 10.46 -3.40 -13.39
N PHE A 136 11.37 -2.61 -13.95
CA PHE A 136 12.78 -3.00 -14.07
C PHE A 136 13.44 -3.22 -12.69
N LEU A 137 13.22 -2.32 -11.73
CA LEU A 137 13.72 -2.46 -10.37
C LEU A 137 13.08 -3.65 -9.63
N PHE A 138 11.78 -3.87 -9.83
CA PHE A 138 11.10 -5.05 -9.27
C PHE A 138 11.68 -6.35 -9.83
N TYR A 139 11.94 -6.41 -11.14
CA TYR A 139 12.61 -7.56 -11.76
C TYR A 139 14.01 -7.81 -11.18
N LEU A 140 14.81 -6.75 -11.01
CA LEU A 140 16.14 -6.86 -10.38
C LEU A 140 16.06 -7.34 -8.93
N LEU A 141 15.03 -6.92 -8.19
CA LEU A 141 14.80 -7.37 -6.82
C LEU A 141 14.63 -8.89 -6.76
N LEU A 142 13.82 -9.46 -7.64
CA LEU A 142 13.55 -10.90 -7.66
C LEU A 142 14.77 -11.74 -8.06
N TYR A 143 15.69 -11.19 -8.85
CA TYR A 143 16.81 -11.96 -9.42
C TYR A 143 18.16 -11.78 -8.68
N LYS A 144 18.40 -10.63 -8.02
CA LYS A 144 19.74 -10.27 -7.51
C LYS A 144 19.94 -10.43 -6.00
N GLY A 145 18.95 -10.94 -5.24
CA GLY A 145 19.11 -11.37 -3.85
C GLY A 145 19.47 -10.28 -2.81
N LYS A 146 19.31 -8.99 -3.14
CA LYS A 146 19.61 -7.83 -2.27
C LYS A 146 18.38 -6.95 -2.03
N GLU A 147 17.30 -7.58 -1.59
CA GLU A 147 15.96 -7.00 -1.53
C GLU A 147 15.90 -5.63 -0.80
N ARG A 148 16.62 -5.48 0.32
CA ARG A 148 16.64 -4.20 1.09
C ARG A 148 17.20 -3.02 0.29
N ILE A 149 18.27 -3.26 -0.48
CA ILE A 149 18.91 -2.22 -1.31
C ILE A 149 17.99 -1.85 -2.45
N TRP A 150 17.42 -2.84 -3.14
CA TRP A 150 16.49 -2.59 -4.24
C TRP A 150 15.22 -1.89 -3.80
N LEU A 151 14.66 -2.24 -2.63
CA LEU A 151 13.54 -1.51 -2.05
C LEU A 151 13.90 -0.05 -1.76
N SER A 152 15.07 0.19 -1.16
CA SER A 152 15.52 1.55 -0.82
C SER A 152 15.72 2.41 -2.08
N ILE A 153 16.33 1.85 -3.14
CA ILE A 153 16.50 2.52 -4.43
C ILE A 153 15.14 2.80 -5.06
N PHE A 154 14.23 1.82 -5.06
CA PHE A 154 12.89 1.96 -5.62
C PHE A 154 12.10 3.06 -4.92
N ILE A 155 12.05 3.06 -3.58
CA ILE A 155 11.32 4.08 -2.82
C ILE A 155 11.99 5.45 -2.97
N GLY A 156 13.32 5.52 -2.98
CA GLY A 156 14.04 6.77 -3.26
C GLY A 156 13.69 7.34 -4.64
N MET A 157 13.55 6.49 -5.65
CA MET A 157 13.09 6.91 -6.97
C MET A 157 11.64 7.40 -6.95
N GLN A 158 10.72 6.69 -6.30
CA GLN A 158 9.31 7.13 -6.21
C GLN A 158 9.18 8.49 -5.52
N LEU A 159 9.94 8.71 -4.43
CA LEU A 159 9.97 10.01 -3.75
C LEU A 159 10.54 11.12 -4.65
N LEU A 160 11.55 10.80 -5.47
CA LEU A 160 12.08 11.75 -6.45
C LEU A 160 11.04 12.10 -7.52
N VAL A 161 10.28 11.12 -8.02
CA VAL A 161 9.20 11.38 -8.98
C VAL A 161 8.11 12.24 -8.35
N ASN A 162 7.67 11.93 -7.13
CA ASN A 162 6.69 12.74 -6.40
C ASN A 162 7.20 14.17 -6.14
N PHE A 163 8.50 14.32 -5.88
CA PHE A 163 9.16 15.61 -5.76
C PHE A 163 9.11 16.40 -7.07
N LEU A 164 9.45 15.77 -8.20
CA LEU A 164 9.40 16.41 -9.53
C LEU A 164 7.98 16.80 -9.94
N GLN A 165 6.97 16.06 -9.49
CA GLN A 165 5.56 16.37 -9.68
C GLN A 165 5.03 17.43 -8.69
N GLY A 166 5.88 18.02 -7.84
CA GLY A 166 5.54 19.09 -6.90
C GLY A 166 4.80 18.63 -5.64
N SER A 167 4.74 17.31 -5.37
CA SER A 167 3.92 16.69 -4.33
C SER A 167 4.76 16.09 -3.20
N ILE A 168 5.71 16.87 -2.68
CA ILE A 168 6.74 16.40 -1.71
C ILE A 168 6.11 15.90 -0.39
N ALA A 169 5.12 16.63 0.12
CA ALA A 169 4.44 16.33 1.39
C ALA A 169 3.07 15.67 1.16
N SER A 170 2.95 14.87 0.10
CA SER A 170 1.72 14.14 -0.16
C SER A 170 1.51 13.00 0.83
N ALA A 171 0.26 12.60 1.04
CA ALA A 171 -0.07 11.46 1.88
C ALA A 171 0.57 10.17 1.36
N GLU A 172 0.73 10.01 0.03
CA GLU A 172 1.42 8.86 -0.56
C GLU A 172 2.89 8.82 -0.17
N SER A 173 3.61 9.94 -0.30
CA SER A 173 5.03 10.02 0.03
C SER A 173 5.29 9.72 1.51
N MET A 174 4.40 10.19 2.41
CA MET A 174 4.47 9.87 3.83
C MET A 174 4.23 8.36 4.08
N ALA A 175 3.22 7.77 3.42
CA ALA A 175 2.96 6.34 3.51
C ALA A 175 4.15 5.52 3.00
N TYR A 176 4.79 5.95 1.92
CA TYR A 176 5.95 5.27 1.36
C TYR A 176 7.11 5.23 2.33
N ILE A 177 7.44 6.37 2.95
CA ILE A 177 8.52 6.44 3.94
C ILE A 177 8.17 5.59 5.17
N ALA A 178 7.00 5.82 5.78
CA ALA A 178 6.63 5.19 7.04
C ALA A 178 6.52 3.66 6.92
N ILE A 179 5.84 3.16 5.88
CA ILE A 179 5.66 1.73 5.67
C ILE A 179 6.99 1.07 5.28
N THR A 180 7.82 1.73 4.47
CA THR A 180 9.16 1.20 4.13
C THR A 180 10.04 1.05 5.35
N ILE A 181 10.08 2.06 6.23
CA ILE A 181 10.84 1.99 7.50
C ILE A 181 10.33 0.82 8.35
N ALA A 182 9.01 0.68 8.49
CA ALA A 182 8.43 -0.41 9.25
C ALA A 182 8.73 -1.78 8.63
N VAL A 183 8.58 -1.95 7.32
CA VAL A 183 8.90 -3.19 6.59
C VAL A 183 10.38 -3.54 6.75
N LEU A 184 11.28 -2.58 6.61
CA LEU A 184 12.71 -2.80 6.81
C LEU A 184 13.03 -3.16 8.25
N GLY A 185 12.43 -2.50 9.24
CA GLY A 185 12.60 -2.80 10.66
C GLY A 185 12.08 -4.19 11.04
N ILE A 186 10.88 -4.55 10.58
CA ILE A 186 10.30 -5.89 10.77
C ILE A 186 11.20 -6.95 10.11
N SER A 187 11.74 -6.66 8.91
CA SER A 187 12.64 -7.58 8.21
C SER A 187 14.00 -7.74 8.90
N SER A 188 14.53 -6.70 9.55
CA SER A 188 15.84 -6.73 10.20
C SER A 188 15.79 -7.42 11.56
N LEU A 189 14.78 -7.13 12.39
CA LEU A 189 14.65 -7.67 13.76
C LEU A 189 14.63 -9.20 13.81
N ARG A 190 14.32 -9.86 12.69
CA ARG A 190 14.26 -11.32 12.63
C ARG A 190 15.50 -11.97 12.02
N ARG A 191 16.31 -11.25 11.24
CA ARG A 191 17.56 -11.79 10.72
C ARG A 191 18.53 -12.09 11.88
N ASP A 192 18.54 -11.24 12.90
CA ASP A 192 19.34 -11.42 14.12
C ASP A 192 18.82 -12.54 15.04
N SER A 193 17.62 -13.09 14.80
CA SER A 193 17.06 -14.19 15.61
C SER A 193 17.30 -15.59 15.05
N ASN A 194 17.84 -15.68 13.83
CA ASN A 194 18.15 -16.93 13.13
C ASN A 194 19.67 -17.15 12.96
N GLU A 195 20.50 -16.27 13.52
CA GLU A 195 21.95 -16.44 13.73
C GLU A 195 22.21 -16.82 15.19
#